data_AF-A0A550D536-F1
#
_entry.id   AF-A0A550D536-F1
#
_cell.length_a   1.000
_cell.length_b   1.000
_cell.length_c   1.000
_cell.angle_alpha   90.00
_cell.angle_beta   90.00
_cell.angle_gamma   90.00
#
_symmetry.space_group_name_H-M   'P 1'
#
loop_
_entity.id
_entity.type
_entity.pdbx_description
1 polymer ?
#
loop_
_entity_poly.entity_id
_entity_poly.type
_entity_poly.pdbx_seq_one_letter_code
_entity_poly.pdbx_strand_id
1 'polypeptide(L)'
;MKFLKEVMMNYAKRTISSDIEYMNIILEDGSYYILEGDERKVNVPFPKGIATSHTHPGICLFSYKDLETADSLFSIGYVIVSVMNTECISSLYRRGVYTFEDKLSLKGTSNKLKKARTMNDVISIYKNLSFQNLKFVTYQI
;
A
#
# COMPACT_ATOMS: atom_id res chain seq x y z
N MET A 1 11.38 -3.73 6.92
CA MET A 1 11.95 -3.88 5.55
C MET A 1 12.48 -5.28 5.26
N LYS A 2 13.12 -5.99 6.20
CA LYS A 2 13.67 -7.35 5.97
C LYS A 2 12.66 -8.31 5.31
N PHE A 3 11.44 -8.41 5.85
CA PHE A 3 10.36 -9.23 5.27
C PHE A 3 10.08 -8.90 3.79
N LEU A 4 9.98 -7.61 3.44
CA LEU A 4 9.71 -7.20 2.05
C LEU A 4 10.85 -7.58 1.11
N LYS A 5 12.11 -7.39 1.53
CA LYS A 5 13.29 -7.71 0.73
C LYS A 5 13.52 -9.22 0.57
N GLU A 6 13.31 -9.98 1.63
CA GLU A 6 13.68 -11.40 1.67
C GLU A 6 12.53 -12.33 1.26
N VAL A 7 11.28 -11.95 1.55
CA VAL A 7 10.10 -12.78 1.27
C VAL A 7 9.36 -12.27 0.04
N MET A 8 8.95 -10.99 0.05
CA MET A 8 8.08 -10.45 -1.01
C MET A 8 8.79 -10.18 -2.35
N MET A 9 10.12 -10.09 -2.37
CA MET A 9 10.90 -9.82 -3.59
C MET A 9 10.68 -10.87 -4.68
N ASN A 10 10.55 -12.15 -4.32
CA ASN A 10 10.27 -13.19 -5.31
C ASN A 10 8.88 -13.03 -5.94
N TYR A 11 7.90 -12.58 -5.17
CA TYR A 11 6.54 -12.30 -5.66
C TYR A 11 6.50 -11.02 -6.51
N ALA A 12 7.29 -10.00 -6.16
CA ALA A 12 7.45 -8.81 -6.99
C ALA A 12 8.05 -9.15 -8.36
N LYS A 13 9.06 -10.03 -8.42
CA LYS A 13 9.60 -10.54 -9.70
C LYS A 13 8.54 -11.28 -10.52
N ARG A 14 7.75 -12.14 -9.87
CA ARG A 14 6.62 -12.84 -10.55
C ARG A 14 5.60 -11.85 -11.09
N THR A 15 5.29 -10.80 -10.33
CA THR A 15 4.36 -9.74 -10.75
C THR A 15 4.83 -9.06 -12.02
N ILE A 16 6.10 -8.66 -12.11
CA ILE A 16 6.66 -8.02 -13.31
C ILE A 16 6.58 -8.94 -14.54
N SER A 17 6.78 -10.26 -14.34
CA SER A 17 6.74 -11.21 -15.45
C SER A 17 5.33 -11.64 -15.90
N SER A 18 4.30 -11.43 -15.08
CA SER A 18 2.97 -12.01 -15.30
C SER A 18 1.79 -11.05 -15.13
N ASP A 19 2.03 -9.82 -14.68
CA ASP A 19 1.00 -8.84 -14.27
C ASP A 19 0.03 -9.34 -13.16
N ILE A 20 0.36 -10.46 -12.51
CA ILE A 20 -0.37 -11.00 -11.35
C ILE A 20 0.21 -10.39 -10.07
N GLU A 21 -0.63 -9.66 -9.34
CA GLU A 21 -0.25 -9.04 -8.07
C GLU A 21 -0.36 -10.03 -6.90
N TYR A 22 0.49 -9.87 -5.90
CA TYR A 22 0.50 -10.67 -4.68
C TYR A 22 0.38 -9.75 -3.49
N MET A 23 -0.40 -10.17 -2.49
CA MET A 23 -0.57 -9.45 -1.24
C MET A 23 -0.13 -10.32 -0.08
N ASN A 24 0.56 -9.74 0.89
CA ASN A 24 0.76 -10.38 2.19
C ASN A 24 -0.03 -9.69 3.28
N ILE A 25 -0.44 -10.46 4.28
CA ILE A 25 -1.02 -9.93 5.51
C ILE A 25 -0.22 -10.51 6.67
N ILE A 26 0.28 -9.65 7.56
CA ILE A 26 0.97 -10.04 8.80
C ILE A 26 -0.05 -10.01 9.93
N LEU A 27 -0.18 -11.13 10.64
CA LEU A 27 -1.09 -11.30 11.77
C LEU A 27 -0.45 -10.81 13.07
N GLU A 28 -1.28 -10.71 14.12
CA GLU A 28 -0.85 -10.23 15.45
C GLU A 28 0.21 -11.15 16.10
N ASP A 29 0.20 -12.44 15.78
CA ASP A 29 1.18 -13.42 16.27
C ASP A 29 2.50 -13.43 15.45
N GLY A 30 2.60 -12.58 14.42
CA GLY A 30 3.75 -12.49 13.53
C GLY A 30 3.76 -13.51 12.39
N SER A 31 2.80 -14.43 12.33
CA SER A 31 2.57 -15.27 11.15
C SER A 31 2.06 -14.42 9.99
N TYR A 32 2.09 -14.97 8.77
CA TYR A 32 1.65 -14.24 7.58
C TYR A 32 1.03 -15.14 6.54
N TYR A 33 0.11 -14.55 5.77
CA TYR A 33 -0.41 -15.15 4.54
C TYR A 33 0.20 -14.43 3.34
N ILE A 34 0.36 -15.14 2.22
CA ILE A 34 0.61 -14.57 0.91
C ILE A 34 -0.50 -15.05 -0.01
N LEU A 35 -1.18 -14.10 -0.63
CA LEU A 35 -2.36 -14.28 -1.45
C LEU A 35 -2.03 -13.83 -2.86
N GLU A 36 -2.41 -14.65 -3.83
CA GLU A 36 -2.32 -14.32 -5.26
C GLU A 36 -3.62 -13.61 -5.66
N GLY A 37 -3.49 -12.48 -6.35
CA GLY A 37 -4.62 -11.75 -6.93
C GLY A 37 -5.03 -12.29 -8.28
N ASP A 38 -6.16 -11.81 -8.78
CA ASP A 38 -6.48 -11.88 -10.20
C ASP A 38 -5.57 -10.89 -10.97
N GLU A 39 -5.54 -10.98 -12.31
CA GLU A 39 -4.88 -9.97 -13.16
C GLU A 39 -5.26 -8.55 -12.69
N ARG A 40 -4.26 -7.81 -12.16
CA ARG A 40 -4.35 -6.41 -11.68
C ARG A 40 -5.26 -6.13 -10.48
N LYS A 41 -5.67 -7.14 -9.68
CA LYS A 41 -6.42 -6.88 -8.44
C LYS A 41 -6.35 -8.03 -7.42
N VAL A 42 -6.32 -7.68 -6.14
CA VAL A 42 -6.54 -8.62 -5.03
C VAL A 42 -7.82 -8.21 -4.28
N ASN A 43 -8.82 -9.10 -4.19
CA ASN A 43 -10.04 -8.89 -3.41
C ASN A 43 -10.08 -9.86 -2.23
N VAL A 44 -9.80 -9.38 -1.02
CA VAL A 44 -9.70 -10.24 0.18
C VAL A 44 -10.51 -9.62 1.31
N PRO A 45 -11.36 -10.37 2.02
CA PRO A 45 -11.88 -9.94 3.32
C PRO A 45 -10.69 -9.89 4.29
N PHE A 46 -10.26 -8.68 4.67
CA PHE A 46 -9.07 -8.53 5.49
C PHE A 46 -9.28 -9.13 6.89
N PRO A 47 -8.47 -10.12 7.30
CA PRO A 47 -8.49 -10.62 8.65
C PRO A 47 -7.92 -9.56 9.60
N LYS A 48 -8.09 -9.77 10.91
CA LYS A 48 -7.35 -8.98 11.91
C LYS A 48 -5.85 -9.18 11.68
N GLY A 49 -5.14 -8.08 11.46
CA GLY A 49 -3.73 -8.07 11.14
C GLY A 49 -3.11 -6.73 11.48
N ILE A 50 -1.78 -6.68 11.46
CA ILE A 50 -1.00 -5.52 11.88
C ILE A 50 -0.40 -4.76 10.69
N ALA A 51 -0.12 -5.46 9.59
CA ALA A 51 0.49 -4.89 8.41
C ALA A 51 0.12 -5.65 7.16
N THR A 52 0.11 -4.95 6.02
CA THR A 52 -0.05 -5.56 4.70
C THR A 52 0.92 -4.94 3.71
N SER A 53 1.29 -5.70 2.69
CA SER A 53 1.84 -5.13 1.47
C SER A 53 1.35 -5.86 0.25
N HIS A 54 1.36 -5.20 -0.89
CA HIS A 54 1.12 -5.86 -2.17
C HIS A 54 2.11 -5.42 -3.25
N THR A 55 2.25 -6.26 -4.27
CA THR A 55 3.17 -6.04 -5.38
C THR A 55 2.49 -5.30 -6.52
N HIS A 56 3.21 -4.40 -7.18
CA HIS A 56 2.78 -3.72 -8.40
C HIS A 56 3.65 -4.14 -9.59
N PRO A 57 3.08 -4.27 -10.80
CA PRO A 57 3.85 -4.52 -12.03
C PRO A 57 4.61 -3.27 -12.53
N GLY A 58 4.22 -2.08 -12.08
CA GLY A 58 4.76 -0.80 -12.53
C GLY A 58 5.29 0.06 -11.39
N ILE A 59 4.63 1.20 -11.13
CA ILE A 59 5.09 2.19 -10.15
C ILE A 59 4.89 1.76 -8.69
N CYS A 60 5.83 2.09 -7.79
CA CYS A 60 5.61 2.01 -6.34
C CYS A 60 4.89 3.23 -5.79
N LEU A 61 3.72 3.53 -6.29
CA LEU A 61 2.85 4.53 -5.66
C LEU A 61 1.48 3.91 -5.49
N PHE A 62 0.84 4.20 -4.38
CA PHE A 62 -0.52 3.74 -4.13
C PHE A 62 -1.45 4.32 -5.21
N SER A 63 -2.28 3.47 -5.79
CA SER A 63 -3.42 3.89 -6.59
C SER A 63 -4.51 4.48 -5.69
N TYR A 64 -5.55 5.08 -6.29
CA TYR A 64 -6.68 5.57 -5.51
C TYR A 64 -7.41 4.43 -4.76
N LYS A 65 -7.46 3.23 -5.34
CA LYS A 65 -8.05 2.04 -4.70
C LYS A 65 -7.21 1.58 -3.53
N ASP A 66 -5.89 1.62 -3.65
CA ASP A 66 -5.00 1.24 -2.55
C ASP A 66 -5.14 2.18 -1.36
N LEU A 67 -5.37 3.49 -1.61
CA LEU A 67 -5.66 4.44 -0.54
C LEU A 67 -7.04 4.24 0.09
N GLU A 68 -8.05 3.84 -0.68
CA GLU A 68 -9.37 3.45 -0.14
C GLU A 68 -9.25 2.21 0.74
N THR A 69 -8.48 1.21 0.30
CA THR A 69 -8.14 0.03 1.10
C THR A 69 -7.35 0.43 2.36
N ALA A 70 -6.37 1.33 2.25
CA ALA A 70 -5.60 1.81 3.40
C ALA A 70 -6.49 2.49 4.46
N ASP A 71 -7.47 3.32 4.06
CA ASP A 71 -8.45 3.90 4.99
C ASP A 71 -9.23 2.82 5.75
N SER A 72 -9.73 1.81 5.01
CA SER A 72 -10.44 0.68 5.61
C SER A 72 -9.56 -0.08 6.60
N LEU A 73 -8.30 -0.33 6.24
CA LEU A 73 -7.34 -1.07 7.05
C LEU A 73 -6.94 -0.33 8.33
N PHE A 74 -6.64 0.97 8.24
CA PHE A 74 -6.33 1.77 9.42
C PHE A 74 -7.53 1.87 10.36
N SER A 75 -8.75 1.89 9.82
CA SER A 75 -9.99 1.88 10.61
C SER A 75 -10.18 0.61 11.42
N ILE A 76 -9.62 -0.53 10.97
CA ILE A 76 -9.73 -1.83 11.66
C ILE A 76 -8.46 -2.25 12.41
N GLY A 77 -7.48 -1.34 12.56
CA GLY A 77 -6.33 -1.54 13.44
C GLY A 77 -4.99 -1.84 12.76
N TYR A 78 -4.93 -1.92 11.43
CA TYR A 78 -3.64 -2.04 10.74
C TYR A 78 -2.77 -0.81 11.05
N VAL A 79 -1.46 -1.01 11.05
CA VAL A 79 -0.46 0.03 11.36
C VAL A 79 0.35 0.41 10.14
N ILE A 80 0.52 -0.51 9.18
CA ILE A 80 1.35 -0.34 7.99
C ILE A 80 0.62 -0.92 6.76
N VAL A 81 0.59 -0.15 5.68
CA VAL A 81 0.19 -0.59 4.35
C VAL A 81 1.33 -0.24 3.41
N SER A 82 1.79 -1.17 2.59
CA SER A 82 2.90 -0.93 1.65
C SER A 82 2.58 -1.42 0.24
N VAL A 83 3.18 -0.78 -0.74
CA VAL A 83 3.25 -1.26 -2.12
C VAL A 83 4.71 -1.43 -2.51
N MET A 84 5.02 -2.44 -3.30
CA MET A 84 6.38 -2.67 -3.76
C MET A 84 6.45 -3.23 -5.18
N ASN A 85 7.57 -3.00 -5.84
CA ASN A 85 8.01 -3.75 -7.00
C ASN A 85 9.45 -4.23 -6.74
N THR A 86 10.21 -4.58 -7.78
CA THR A 86 11.61 -5.02 -7.61
C THR A 86 12.60 -3.88 -7.37
N GLU A 87 12.18 -2.62 -7.53
CA GLU A 87 13.04 -1.42 -7.49
C GLU A 87 12.75 -0.52 -6.29
N CYS A 88 11.52 -0.55 -5.76
CA CYS A 88 11.08 0.35 -4.70
C CYS A 88 10.06 -0.26 -3.75
N ILE A 89 9.96 0.33 -2.56
CA ILE A 89 8.89 0.11 -1.58
C ILE A 89 8.33 1.48 -1.21
N SER A 90 7.02 1.65 -1.30
CA SER A 90 6.32 2.78 -0.70
C SER A 90 5.46 2.29 0.45
N SER A 91 5.57 2.95 1.60
CA SER A 91 4.85 2.59 2.82
C SER A 91 4.08 3.77 3.36
N LEU A 92 2.84 3.51 3.73
CA LEU A 92 2.00 4.40 4.51
C LEU A 92 1.81 3.77 5.88
N TYR A 93 2.20 4.47 6.94
CA TYR A 93 2.15 3.93 8.29
C TYR A 93 1.68 4.95 9.32
N ARG A 94 1.10 4.45 10.40
CA ARG A 94 0.61 5.26 11.51
C ARG A 94 1.75 5.71 12.42
N ARG A 95 1.72 6.99 12.80
CA ARG A 95 2.53 7.61 13.86
C ARG A 95 1.71 7.92 15.12
N GLY A 96 0.41 7.65 15.08
CA GLY A 96 -0.52 7.91 16.17
C GLY A 96 -1.86 7.19 15.98
N VAL A 97 -2.86 7.62 16.73
CA VAL A 97 -4.25 7.15 16.57
C VAL A 97 -4.74 7.60 15.20
N TYR A 98 -5.40 6.70 14.46
CA TYR A 98 -6.02 7.05 13.18
C TYR A 98 -7.29 7.84 13.46
N THR A 99 -7.34 9.11 13.03
CA THR A 99 -8.47 10.00 13.32
C THR A 99 -9.34 10.24 12.10
N PHE A 100 -10.48 10.91 12.32
CA PHE A 100 -11.36 11.32 11.24
C PHE A 100 -10.68 12.30 10.27
N GLU A 101 -9.78 13.15 10.75
CA GLU A 101 -8.99 14.09 9.95
C GLU A 101 -8.02 13.36 9.01
N ASP A 102 -7.37 12.29 9.50
CA ASP A 102 -6.52 11.44 8.66
C ASP A 102 -7.35 10.77 7.55
N LYS A 103 -8.55 10.28 7.88
CA LYS A 103 -9.50 9.71 6.91
C LYS A 103 -9.92 10.73 5.85
N LEU A 104 -10.27 11.95 6.24
CA LEU A 104 -10.61 13.01 5.29
C LEU A 104 -9.43 13.34 4.37
N SER A 105 -8.21 13.38 4.91
CA SER A 105 -6.99 13.65 4.18
C SER A 105 -6.66 12.53 3.18
N LEU A 106 -6.82 11.26 3.59
CA LEU A 106 -6.65 10.10 2.71
C LEU A 106 -7.70 10.08 1.60
N LYS A 107 -8.97 10.29 1.94
CA LYS A 107 -10.06 10.36 0.96
C LYS A 107 -9.85 11.51 -0.03
N GLY A 108 -9.40 12.66 0.45
CA GLY A 108 -9.03 13.81 -0.39
C GLY A 108 -7.90 13.46 -1.38
N THR A 109 -6.87 12.76 -0.91
CA THR A 109 -5.75 12.30 -1.74
C THR A 109 -6.20 11.25 -2.76
N SER A 110 -6.99 10.26 -2.35
CA SER A 110 -7.56 9.24 -3.23
C SER A 110 -8.40 9.88 -4.34
N ASN A 111 -9.26 10.85 -4.01
CA ASN A 111 -10.05 11.60 -4.99
C ASN A 111 -9.19 12.39 -5.99
N LYS A 112 -8.06 12.95 -5.56
CA LYS A 112 -7.11 13.61 -6.46
C LYS A 112 -6.45 12.60 -7.40
N LEU A 113 -6.00 11.45 -6.88
CA LEU A 113 -5.41 10.38 -7.69
C LEU A 113 -6.39 9.81 -8.70
N LYS A 114 -7.66 9.65 -8.35
CA LYS A 114 -8.72 9.20 -9.27
C LYS A 114 -8.92 10.14 -10.46
N LYS A 115 -8.64 11.44 -10.28
CA LYS A 115 -8.73 12.47 -11.31
C LYS A 115 -7.43 12.67 -12.09
N ALA A 116 -6.30 12.17 -11.59
CA ALA A 116 -5.01 12.26 -12.27
C ALA A 116 -5.08 11.57 -13.64
N ARG A 117 -4.37 12.15 -14.62
CA ARG A 117 -4.30 11.63 -15.99
C ARG A 117 -2.87 11.35 -16.42
N THR A 118 -1.90 11.99 -15.78
CA THR A 118 -0.48 11.87 -16.11
C THR A 118 0.34 11.44 -14.89
N MET A 119 1.54 10.91 -15.14
CA MET A 119 2.49 10.59 -14.06
C MET A 119 2.90 11.84 -13.27
N ASN A 120 2.98 12.99 -13.93
CA ASN A 120 3.31 14.26 -13.28
C ASN A 120 2.23 14.69 -12.29
N ASP A 121 0.96 14.44 -12.59
CA ASP A 121 -0.15 14.69 -11.65
C ASP A 121 0.03 13.82 -10.39
N VAL A 122 0.31 12.54 -10.58
CA VAL A 122 0.52 11.58 -9.49
C VAL A 122 1.69 12.03 -8.60
N ILE A 123 2.84 12.33 -9.19
CA ILE A 123 4.02 12.81 -8.47
C ILE A 123 3.72 14.10 -7.70
N SER A 124 3.00 15.05 -8.32
CA SER A 124 2.61 16.30 -7.67
C SER A 124 1.70 16.06 -6.46
N ILE A 125 0.76 15.12 -6.54
CA ILE A 125 -0.10 14.73 -5.42
C ILE A 125 0.74 14.18 -4.26
N TYR A 126 1.68 13.28 -4.53
CA TYR A 126 2.53 12.69 -3.50
C TYR A 126 3.56 13.65 -2.90
N LYS A 127 4.03 14.65 -3.66
CA LYS A 127 4.92 15.70 -3.13
C LYS A 127 4.22 16.61 -2.11
N ASN A 128 2.92 16.82 -2.27
CA ASN A 128 2.10 17.67 -1.41
C ASN A 128 1.34 16.88 -0.35
N LEU A 129 1.74 15.63 -0.12
CA LEU A 129 1.09 14.74 0.83
C LEU A 129 1.41 15.20 2.25
N SER A 130 0.38 15.49 3.02
CA SER A 130 0.51 15.85 4.43
C SER A 130 -0.61 15.18 5.21
N PHE A 131 -0.23 14.51 6.29
CA PHE A 131 -1.14 13.85 7.21
C PHE A 131 -0.72 14.19 8.64
N GLN A 132 -1.67 14.12 9.56
CA GLN A 132 -1.40 14.39 10.96
C GLN A 132 -0.76 13.17 11.63
N ASN A 133 -1.43 12.00 11.55
CA ASN A 133 -0.98 10.78 12.21
C ASN A 133 -0.55 9.67 11.25
N LEU A 134 -0.49 9.96 9.96
CA LEU A 134 0.08 9.05 8.96
C LEU A 134 1.41 9.59 8.44
N LYS A 135 2.27 8.69 7.98
CA LYS A 135 3.49 9.04 7.29
C LYS A 135 3.65 8.16 6.06
N PHE A 136 3.92 8.83 4.95
CA PHE A 136 4.28 8.22 3.70
C PHE A 136 5.79 8.29 3.50
N VAL A 137 6.38 7.20 3.04
CA VAL A 137 7.81 7.08 2.73
C VAL A 137 7.99 6.19 1.51
N THR A 138 9.01 6.48 0.71
CA THR A 138 9.44 5.62 -0.40
C THR A 138 10.92 5.32 -0.24
N TYR A 139 11.30 4.06 -0.49
CA TYR A 139 12.66 3.56 -0.45
C TYR A 139 12.99 2.87 -1.77
N GLN A 140 14.18 3.11 -2.31
CA GLN A 140 14.76 2.27 -3.36
C GLN A 140 15.34 0.99 -2.72
N ILE A 141 15.20 -0.16 -3.39
CA ILE A 141 15.55 -1.47 -2.82
C ILE A 141 16.84 -2.04 -3.38
#